data_AF-A0A3D4PMA7-F1
#
_entry.id   AF-A0A3D4PMA7-F1
#
_cell.length_a   1.000
_cell.length_b   1.000
_cell.length_c   1.000
_cell.angle_alpha   90.00
_cell.angle_beta   90.00
_cell.angle_gamma   90.00
#
_symmetry.space_group_name_H-M   'P 1'
#
loop_
_entity.id
_entity.type
_entity.pdbx_description
1 polymer ?
#
loop_
_entity_poly.entity_id
_entity_poly.type
_entity_poly.pdbx_seq_one_letter_code
_entity_poly.pdbx_strand_id
1 'polypeptide(L)'
;WFLTHYLDEEDTWMTRRGETWNLEKLVENQIQTQVTEAACGGTHNLYALSVARNNHVRNGGEIRGVWLQADQKVKRYLVAAKSLQRPDGSFPTNYFRGYGYPKSFSEQIASSGHMMEWIVVGADQSQLDDKWIEQGIQHISEKLIKYRDESAECGPLYHAVSALVLYRERINGVAWPRPEQGPSKSTPLPAASTLTKIQEQPAGSEPATMTPEQSLEAKPLPEKTATKPADVAEQAIDGKISISIDETELSRKPVATKPVEILIAPEDATIIK
;
A
#
# COMPACT_ATOMS: atom_id res chain seq x y z
N TRP A 1 4.50 5.06 7.90
CA TRP A 1 5.60 4.19 7.45
C TRP A 1 6.96 4.84 7.61
N PHE A 2 7.13 6.15 7.33
CA PHE A 2 8.42 6.83 7.55
C PHE A 2 8.97 6.63 8.97
N LEU A 3 8.15 6.85 10.01
CA LEU A 3 8.60 6.81 11.41
C LEU A 3 9.13 5.45 11.89
N THR A 4 8.72 4.32 11.30
CA THR A 4 9.26 3.00 11.68
C THR A 4 10.71 2.79 11.27
N HIS A 5 11.29 3.74 10.52
CA HIS A 5 12.72 3.77 10.14
C HIS A 5 13.54 4.77 10.95
N TYR A 6 12.94 5.47 11.92
CA TYR A 6 13.63 6.52 12.67
C TYR A 6 13.33 6.52 14.16
N LEU A 7 12.27 5.81 14.57
CA LEU A 7 11.88 5.69 15.96
C LEU A 7 12.11 4.26 16.43
N ASP A 8 12.75 4.15 17.59
CA ASP A 8 12.74 2.93 18.38
C ASP A 8 11.34 2.71 18.98
N GLU A 9 11.02 1.48 19.36
CA GLU A 9 9.67 1.13 19.87
C GLU A 9 9.31 1.86 21.17
N GLU A 10 10.32 2.14 21.99
CA GLU A 10 10.20 2.86 23.26
C GLU A 10 10.22 4.39 23.09
N ASP A 11 10.45 4.88 21.87
CA ASP A 11 10.46 6.32 21.63
C ASP A 11 9.07 6.91 21.88
N THR A 12 9.06 7.97 22.68
CA THR A 12 7.87 8.76 22.95
C THR A 12 8.07 10.20 22.52
N TRP A 13 7.01 10.81 21.98
CA TRP A 13 7.00 12.23 21.64
C TRP A 13 5.70 12.89 22.06
N MET A 14 5.75 14.21 22.26
CA MET A 14 4.56 15.00 22.58
C MET A 14 4.08 15.76 21.35
N THR A 15 2.77 15.77 21.14
CA THR A 15 2.16 16.67 20.15
C THR A 15 2.08 18.09 20.68
N ARG A 16 1.82 19.05 19.78
CA ARG A 16 1.52 20.44 20.16
C ARG A 16 0.37 20.58 21.16
N ARG A 17 -0.53 19.59 21.25
CA ARG A 17 -1.67 19.57 22.17
C ARG A 17 -1.33 18.95 23.54
N GLY A 18 -0.08 18.58 23.79
CA GLY A 18 0.36 17.97 25.05
C GLY A 18 0.09 16.48 25.16
N GLU A 19 -0.38 15.83 24.08
CA GLU A 19 -0.62 14.39 24.09
C GLU A 19 0.68 13.63 23.84
N THR A 20 0.97 12.62 24.66
CA THR A 20 2.08 11.69 24.46
C THR A 20 1.71 10.62 23.43
N TRP A 21 2.63 10.36 22.52
CA TRP A 21 2.53 9.39 21.44
C TRP A 21 3.75 8.48 21.46
N ASN A 22 3.55 7.25 20.98
CA ASN A 22 4.58 6.24 20.75
C ASN A 22 4.20 5.41 19.51
N LEU A 23 5.07 4.48 19.12
CA LEU A 23 4.84 3.66 17.94
C LEU A 23 3.61 2.73 18.09
N GLU A 24 3.41 2.12 19.27
CA GLU A 24 2.25 1.26 19.51
C GLU A 24 0.93 1.99 19.30
N LYS A 25 0.82 3.25 19.74
CA LYS A 25 -0.36 4.08 19.53
C LYS A 25 -0.61 4.39 18.06
N LEU A 26 0.45 4.61 17.26
CA LEU A 26 0.29 4.74 15.81
C LEU A 26 -0.25 3.46 15.17
N VAL A 27 0.27 2.31 15.60
CA VAL A 27 -0.17 0.98 15.12
C VAL A 27 -1.63 0.74 15.51
N GLU A 28 -2.02 1.05 16.75
CA GLU A 28 -3.40 0.95 17.22
C GLU A 28 -4.37 1.80 16.37
N ASN A 29 -4.04 3.07 16.12
CA ASN A 29 -4.83 3.93 15.23
C ASN A 29 -4.94 3.34 13.81
N GLN A 30 -3.84 2.78 13.30
CA GLN A 30 -3.82 2.18 11.97
C GLN A 30 -4.66 0.90 11.87
N ILE A 31 -4.71 0.09 12.94
CA ILE A 31 -5.56 -1.10 13.05
C ILE A 31 -7.04 -0.70 13.00
N GLN A 32 -7.42 0.41 13.63
CA GLN A 32 -8.81 0.89 13.64
C GLN A 32 -9.28 1.45 12.29
N THR A 33 -8.35 1.80 11.39
CA THR A 33 -8.72 2.33 10.07
C THR A 33 -9.34 1.25 9.18
N GLN A 34 -10.50 1.54 8.59
CA GLN A 34 -11.15 0.65 7.64
C GLN A 34 -10.40 0.65 6.30
N VAL A 35 -9.97 -0.53 5.84
CA VAL A 35 -9.18 -0.68 4.61
C VAL A 35 -9.99 -0.26 3.37
N THR A 36 -11.28 -0.60 3.33
CA THR A 36 -12.18 -0.26 2.22
C THR A 36 -12.55 1.22 2.17
N GLU A 37 -12.31 2.02 3.21
CA GLU A 37 -12.61 3.46 3.19
C GLU A 37 -11.36 4.32 2.91
N ALA A 38 -10.18 3.69 2.90
CA ALA A 38 -8.92 4.39 2.68
C ALA A 38 -8.58 4.57 1.19
N ALA A 39 -7.71 5.56 0.93
CA ALA A 39 -7.11 5.78 -0.39
C ALA A 39 -6.40 4.53 -0.90
N CYS A 40 -6.36 4.36 -2.23
CA CYS A 40 -5.76 3.19 -2.90
C CYS A 40 -6.23 1.84 -2.34
N GLY A 41 -7.48 1.78 -1.86
CA GLY A 41 -8.06 0.57 -1.28
C GLY A 41 -7.40 0.13 0.03
N GLY A 42 -6.74 1.05 0.74
CA GLY A 42 -6.07 0.78 2.01
C GLY A 42 -4.78 -0.05 1.90
N THR A 43 -4.26 -0.24 0.68
CA THR A 43 -2.99 -0.97 0.44
C THR A 43 -1.80 -0.31 1.12
N HIS A 44 -1.71 1.02 1.12
CA HIS A 44 -0.66 1.77 1.84
C HIS A 44 -0.73 1.55 3.35
N ASN A 45 -1.94 1.45 3.90
CA ASN A 45 -2.14 1.18 5.32
C ASN A 45 -1.69 -0.23 5.70
N LEU A 46 -2.00 -1.22 4.85
CA LEU A 46 -1.55 -2.60 5.01
C LEU A 46 -0.03 -2.70 4.88
N TYR A 47 0.57 -1.96 3.94
CA TYR A 47 2.02 -1.87 3.80
C TYR A 47 2.65 -1.33 5.09
N ALA A 48 2.16 -0.17 5.58
CA ALA A 48 2.69 0.46 6.78
C ALA A 48 2.55 -0.44 8.01
N LEU A 49 1.41 -1.12 8.16
CA LEU A 49 1.16 -2.05 9.26
C LEU A 49 2.09 -3.27 9.20
N SER A 50 2.32 -3.80 7.98
CA SER A 50 3.24 -4.92 7.75
C SER A 50 4.69 -4.54 8.07
N VAL A 51 5.15 -3.36 7.64
CA VAL A 51 6.49 -2.85 7.99
C VAL A 51 6.65 -2.69 9.49
N ALA A 52 5.69 -2.05 10.18
CA ALA A 52 5.74 -1.85 11.62
C ALA A 52 5.82 -3.18 12.37
N ARG A 53 4.91 -4.12 12.05
CA ARG A 53 4.87 -5.45 12.66
C ARG A 53 6.15 -6.25 12.40
N ASN A 54 6.71 -6.17 11.20
CA ASN A 54 7.93 -6.92 10.87
C ASN A 54 9.17 -6.31 11.55
N ASN A 55 9.23 -4.98 11.70
CA ASN A 55 10.27 -4.33 12.49
C ASN A 55 10.19 -4.75 13.97
N HIS A 56 9.00 -4.76 14.55
CA HIS A 56 8.80 -5.20 15.94
C HIS A 56 9.36 -6.61 16.18
N VAL A 57 8.99 -7.58 15.33
CA VAL A 57 9.51 -8.95 15.46
C VAL A 57 11.01 -9.02 15.23
N ARG A 58 11.54 -8.28 14.25
CA ARG A 58 12.98 -8.23 13.98
C ARG A 58 13.77 -7.72 15.19
N ASN A 59 13.20 -6.78 15.94
CA ASN A 59 13.82 -6.20 17.14
C ASN A 59 13.66 -7.09 18.39
N GLY A 60 13.10 -8.30 18.26
CA GLY A 60 12.87 -9.21 19.38
C GLY A 60 11.55 -8.99 20.12
N GLY A 61 10.69 -8.11 19.60
CA GLY A 61 9.35 -7.88 20.12
C GLY A 61 8.44 -9.09 20.00
N GLU A 62 7.64 -9.31 21.05
CA GLU A 62 6.66 -10.41 21.09
C GLU A 62 5.36 -10.02 20.38
N ILE A 63 4.83 -10.90 19.53
CA ILE A 63 3.51 -10.72 18.91
C ILE A 63 2.40 -10.91 19.97
N ARG A 64 2.11 -9.84 20.70
CA ARG A 64 1.03 -9.73 21.70
C ARG A 64 0.38 -8.35 21.65
N GLY A 65 -0.78 -8.19 22.29
CA GLY A 65 -1.47 -6.90 22.37
C GLY A 65 -1.76 -6.29 20.99
N VAL A 66 -1.36 -5.03 20.79
CA VAL A 66 -1.52 -4.29 19.53
C VAL A 66 -0.79 -4.97 18.37
N TRP A 67 0.38 -5.57 18.60
CA TRP A 67 1.16 -6.26 17.57
C TRP A 67 0.50 -7.54 17.08
N LEU A 68 -0.19 -8.27 17.97
CA LEU A 68 -1.02 -9.41 17.58
C LEU A 68 -2.22 -8.97 16.73
N GLN A 69 -2.86 -7.87 17.07
CA GLN A 69 -3.95 -7.32 16.26
C GLN A 69 -3.47 -6.86 14.87
N ALA A 70 -2.28 -6.26 14.80
CA ALA A 70 -1.62 -5.90 13.54
C ALA A 70 -1.36 -7.14 12.68
N ASP A 71 -0.75 -8.18 13.25
CA ASP A 71 -0.46 -9.46 12.60
C ASP A 71 -1.73 -10.13 12.05
N GLN A 72 -2.78 -10.21 12.87
CA GLN A 72 -4.07 -10.77 12.47
C GLN A 72 -4.71 -9.98 11.33
N LYS A 73 -4.64 -8.64 11.37
CA LYS A 73 -5.17 -7.80 10.30
C LYS A 73 -4.42 -8.05 8.99
N VAL A 74 -3.08 -8.05 9.01
CA VAL A 74 -2.26 -8.33 7.82
C VAL A 74 -2.61 -9.71 7.24
N LYS A 75 -2.62 -10.76 8.07
CA LYS A 75 -2.95 -12.13 7.64
C LYS A 75 -4.36 -12.25 7.07
N ARG A 76 -5.35 -11.60 7.69
CA ARG A 76 -6.72 -11.56 7.17
C ARG A 76 -6.77 -10.96 5.76
N TYR A 77 -6.05 -9.86 5.53
CA TYR A 77 -6.04 -9.22 4.22
C TYR A 77 -5.19 -9.98 3.19
N LEU A 78 -4.18 -10.77 3.60
CA LEU A 78 -3.49 -11.69 2.68
C LEU A 78 -4.43 -12.75 2.14
N VAL A 79 -5.25 -13.35 3.02
CA VAL A 79 -6.28 -14.31 2.61
C VAL A 79 -7.31 -13.65 1.69
N ALA A 80 -7.77 -12.45 2.03
CA ALA A 80 -8.70 -11.70 1.19
C ALA A 80 -8.10 -11.37 -0.18
N ALA A 81 -6.84 -10.93 -0.23
CA ALA A 81 -6.16 -10.62 -1.49
C ALA A 81 -6.01 -11.85 -2.37
N LYS A 82 -5.59 -12.99 -1.80
CA LYS A 82 -5.52 -14.27 -2.51
C LYS A 82 -6.87 -14.65 -3.13
N SER A 83 -7.98 -14.42 -2.43
CA SER A 83 -9.33 -14.69 -2.94
C SER A 83 -9.78 -13.75 -4.07
N LEU A 84 -9.22 -12.53 -4.12
CA LEU A 84 -9.54 -11.52 -5.13
C LEU A 84 -8.65 -11.60 -6.37
N GLN A 85 -7.52 -12.31 -6.27
CA GLN A 85 -6.60 -12.44 -7.38
C GLN A 85 -7.26 -13.22 -8.53
N ARG A 86 -7.08 -12.71 -9.74
CA ARG A 86 -7.59 -13.36 -10.95
C ARG A 86 -6.68 -14.51 -11.39
N PRO A 87 -7.18 -15.43 -12.24
CA PRO A 87 -6.37 -16.51 -12.79
C PRO A 87 -5.11 -16.08 -13.53
N ASP A 88 -5.06 -14.84 -14.05
CA ASP A 88 -3.89 -14.27 -14.73
C ASP A 88 -2.91 -13.53 -13.79
N GLY A 89 -3.08 -13.68 -12.48
CA GLY A 89 -2.27 -13.04 -11.45
C GLY A 89 -2.65 -11.58 -11.13
N SER A 90 -3.55 -10.96 -11.91
CA SER A 90 -3.95 -9.57 -11.73
C SER A 90 -4.86 -9.35 -10.51
N PHE A 91 -4.92 -8.10 -10.05
CA PHE A 91 -5.83 -7.66 -9.00
C PHE A 91 -6.93 -6.72 -9.52
N PRO A 92 -8.08 -6.62 -8.83
CA PRO A 92 -9.15 -5.72 -9.24
C PRO A 92 -8.81 -4.24 -9.00
N THR A 93 -9.30 -3.36 -9.87
CA THR A 93 -9.14 -1.89 -9.73
C THR A 93 -9.87 -1.31 -8.52
N ASN A 94 -10.85 -2.05 -7.99
CA ASN A 94 -11.59 -1.69 -6.77
C ASN A 94 -10.95 -2.26 -5.48
N TYR A 95 -9.80 -2.94 -5.58
CA TYR A 95 -9.09 -3.53 -4.45
C TYR A 95 -10.02 -4.40 -3.59
N PHE A 96 -10.10 -4.16 -2.28
CA PHE A 96 -10.96 -4.90 -1.36
C PHE A 96 -12.44 -4.48 -1.38
N ARG A 97 -12.83 -3.46 -2.17
CA ARG A 97 -14.24 -3.07 -2.33
C ARG A 97 -15.02 -4.01 -3.26
N GLY A 98 -14.32 -4.88 -3.98
CA GLY A 98 -14.89 -5.86 -4.88
C GLY A 98 -14.17 -5.93 -6.21
N TYR A 99 -14.78 -6.59 -7.18
CA TYR A 99 -14.22 -6.71 -8.51
C TYR A 99 -14.26 -5.36 -9.26
N GLY A 100 -13.25 -5.15 -10.10
CA GLY A 100 -13.17 -4.03 -11.04
C GLY A 100 -12.15 -4.37 -12.11
N TYR A 101 -12.50 -4.21 -13.39
CA TYR A 101 -11.67 -4.68 -14.51
C TYR A 101 -10.79 -3.53 -15.01
N PRO A 102 -9.45 -3.69 -14.99
CA PRO A 102 -8.58 -2.67 -15.55
C PRO A 102 -8.68 -2.67 -17.08
N LYS A 103 -8.80 -1.47 -17.67
CA LYS A 103 -8.99 -1.25 -19.11
C LYS A 103 -7.72 -0.79 -19.83
N SER A 104 -6.73 -0.30 -19.08
CA SER A 104 -5.47 0.21 -19.60
C SER A 104 -4.27 -0.48 -18.94
N PHE A 105 -3.08 -0.30 -19.52
CA PHE A 105 -1.83 -0.66 -18.86
C PHE A 105 -1.72 0.06 -17.51
N SER A 106 -1.88 1.38 -17.49
CA SER A 106 -1.80 2.19 -16.25
C SER A 106 -2.70 1.66 -15.13
N GLU A 107 -3.95 1.27 -15.41
CA GLU A 107 -4.85 0.68 -14.41
C GLU A 107 -4.42 -0.72 -13.94
N GLN A 108 -3.88 -1.56 -14.83
CA GLN A 108 -3.35 -2.88 -14.49
C GLN A 108 -2.16 -2.76 -13.51
N ILE A 109 -1.23 -1.86 -13.82
CA ILE A 109 -0.04 -1.63 -12.98
C ILE A 109 -0.41 -0.93 -11.67
N ALA A 110 -1.36 0.01 -11.70
CA ALA A 110 -1.85 0.64 -10.48
C ALA A 110 -2.47 -0.37 -9.51
N SER A 111 -3.45 -1.13 -9.95
CA SER A 111 -4.13 -2.09 -9.08
C SER A 111 -3.18 -3.20 -8.60
N SER A 112 -2.47 -3.85 -9.52
CA SER A 112 -1.60 -4.99 -9.17
C SER A 112 -0.34 -4.56 -8.44
N GLY A 113 0.27 -3.42 -8.81
CA GLY A 113 1.45 -2.88 -8.13
C GLY A 113 1.18 -2.52 -6.68
N HIS A 114 0.10 -1.78 -6.41
CA HIS A 114 -0.30 -1.45 -5.03
C HIS A 114 -0.57 -2.73 -4.21
N MET A 115 -1.27 -3.70 -4.77
CA MET A 115 -1.58 -4.95 -4.07
C MET A 115 -0.30 -5.76 -3.79
N MET A 116 0.52 -5.99 -4.81
CA MET A 116 1.69 -6.85 -4.67
C MET A 116 2.74 -6.25 -3.74
N GLU A 117 2.91 -4.92 -3.70
CA GLU A 117 3.89 -4.31 -2.81
C GLU A 117 3.61 -4.65 -1.33
N TRP A 118 2.39 -4.45 -0.86
CA TRP A 118 2.08 -4.77 0.53
C TRP A 118 1.98 -6.28 0.78
N ILE A 119 1.53 -7.08 -0.20
CA ILE A 119 1.49 -8.55 -0.10
C ILE A 119 2.90 -9.09 0.13
N VAL A 120 3.85 -8.65 -0.69
CA VAL A 120 5.26 -9.08 -0.59
C VAL A 120 5.90 -8.61 0.69
N VAL A 121 5.42 -7.54 1.34
CA VAL A 121 5.93 -7.15 2.67
C VAL A 121 5.23 -7.91 3.80
N GLY A 122 3.92 -8.13 3.70
CA GLY A 122 3.12 -8.77 4.74
C GLY A 122 3.23 -10.29 4.79
N ALA A 123 3.61 -10.94 3.69
CA ALA A 123 3.75 -12.39 3.61
C ALA A 123 4.93 -12.90 4.44
N ASP A 124 4.75 -14.05 5.11
CA ASP A 124 5.86 -14.77 5.73
C ASP A 124 6.84 -15.29 4.67
N GLN A 125 8.08 -15.56 5.06
CA GLN A 125 9.14 -15.95 4.13
C GLN A 125 8.76 -17.19 3.29
N SER A 126 8.15 -18.20 3.92
CA SER A 126 7.71 -19.43 3.23
C SER A 126 6.54 -19.20 2.28
N GLN A 127 5.78 -18.12 2.45
CA GLN A 127 4.65 -17.81 1.56
C GLN A 127 5.11 -17.18 0.25
N LEU A 128 6.35 -16.69 0.15
CA LEU A 128 6.84 -16.09 -1.10
C LEU A 128 6.91 -17.12 -2.24
N ASP A 129 7.10 -18.39 -1.91
CA ASP A 129 7.06 -19.49 -2.86
C ASP A 129 5.63 -19.95 -3.20
N ASP A 130 4.59 -19.34 -2.60
CA ASP A 130 3.21 -19.63 -2.97
C ASP A 130 2.95 -19.18 -4.41
N LYS A 131 2.41 -20.11 -5.22
CA LYS A 131 2.07 -19.88 -6.63
C LYS A 131 1.27 -18.60 -6.90
N TRP A 132 0.38 -18.21 -5.99
CA TRP A 132 -0.46 -17.02 -6.19
C TRP A 132 0.35 -15.72 -6.05
N ILE A 133 1.37 -15.68 -5.18
CA ILE A 133 2.30 -14.55 -5.10
C ILE A 133 3.18 -14.52 -6.34
N GLU A 134 3.74 -15.67 -6.74
CA GLU A 134 4.54 -15.81 -7.96
C GLU A 134 3.78 -15.32 -9.19
N GLN A 135 2.51 -15.73 -9.36
CA GLN A 135 1.64 -15.29 -10.45
C GLN A 135 1.41 -13.77 -10.44
N GLY A 136 1.27 -13.14 -9.28
CA GLY A 136 1.15 -11.69 -9.18
C GLY A 136 2.43 -10.94 -9.59
N ILE A 137 3.59 -11.47 -9.20
CA ILE A 137 4.90 -10.95 -9.62
C ILE A 137 5.12 -11.12 -11.11
N GLN A 138 4.78 -12.30 -11.64
CA GLN A 138 4.85 -12.61 -13.07
C GLN A 138 3.96 -11.66 -13.86
N HIS A 139 2.72 -11.44 -13.41
CA HIS A 139 1.79 -10.51 -14.05
C HIS A 139 2.40 -9.12 -14.20
N ILE A 140 2.89 -8.52 -13.11
CA ILE A 140 3.50 -7.18 -13.15
C ILE A 140 4.71 -7.16 -14.10
N SER A 141 5.58 -8.17 -14.00
CA SER A 141 6.79 -8.27 -14.83
C SER A 141 6.45 -8.32 -16.32
N GLU A 142 5.50 -9.17 -16.71
CA GLU A 142 5.07 -9.32 -18.10
C GLU A 142 4.45 -8.03 -18.65
N LYS A 143 3.64 -7.33 -17.86
CA LYS A 143 3.01 -6.08 -18.31
C LYS A 143 4.04 -4.98 -18.48
N LEU A 144 4.99 -4.84 -17.54
CA LEU A 144 6.07 -3.85 -17.66
C LEU A 144 6.94 -4.09 -18.90
N ILE A 145 7.20 -5.35 -19.26
CA ILE A 145 7.96 -5.69 -20.48
C ILE A 145 7.12 -5.42 -21.74
N LYS A 146 5.87 -5.90 -21.75
CA LYS A 146 4.99 -5.84 -22.91
C LYS A 146 4.63 -4.41 -23.29
N TYR A 147 4.41 -3.55 -22.30
CA TYR A 147 3.94 -2.17 -22.47
C TYR A 147 5.01 -1.15 -22.06
N ARG A 148 6.29 -1.51 -22.18
CA ARG A 148 7.44 -0.67 -21.76
C ARG A 148 7.48 0.72 -22.42
N ASP A 149 6.84 0.87 -23.58
CA ASP A 149 6.81 2.10 -24.37
C ASP A 149 5.50 2.90 -24.14
N GLU A 150 4.57 2.38 -23.32
CA GLU A 150 3.34 3.08 -22.92
C GLU A 150 3.57 3.91 -21.65
N SER A 151 2.87 5.05 -21.54
CA SER A 151 2.91 5.85 -20.32
C SER A 151 2.05 5.22 -19.21
N ALA A 152 2.55 5.33 -17.99
CA ALA A 152 1.81 4.99 -16.78
C ALA A 152 1.99 6.11 -15.74
N GLU A 153 1.05 6.18 -14.81
CA GLU A 153 1.16 7.08 -13.67
C GLU A 153 2.40 6.71 -12.84
N CYS A 154 3.19 7.73 -12.50
CA CYS A 154 4.49 7.55 -11.86
C CYS A 154 4.40 6.82 -10.50
N GLY A 155 3.41 7.18 -9.66
CA GLY A 155 3.18 6.54 -8.36
C GLY A 155 2.89 5.03 -8.47
N PRO A 156 1.84 4.61 -9.20
CA PRO A 156 1.59 3.22 -9.58
C PRO A 156 2.81 2.45 -10.09
N LEU A 157 3.59 3.07 -10.96
CA LEU A 157 4.79 2.46 -11.52
C LEU A 157 5.85 2.17 -10.44
N TYR A 158 6.05 3.10 -9.51
CA TYR A 158 6.93 2.87 -8.36
C TYR A 158 6.48 1.69 -7.50
N HIS A 159 5.19 1.58 -7.19
CA HIS A 159 4.67 0.45 -6.41
C HIS A 159 4.91 -0.89 -7.10
N ALA A 160 4.70 -0.95 -8.42
CA ALA A 160 4.95 -2.16 -9.20
C ALA A 160 6.43 -2.56 -9.20
N VAL A 161 7.34 -1.62 -9.48
CA VAL A 161 8.79 -1.90 -9.47
C VAL A 161 9.27 -2.23 -8.06
N SER A 162 8.77 -1.54 -7.04
CA SER A 162 9.04 -1.80 -5.62
C SER A 162 8.67 -3.24 -5.25
N ALA A 163 7.48 -3.71 -5.64
CA ALA A 163 7.07 -5.10 -5.40
C ALA A 163 8.05 -6.11 -6.03
N LEU A 164 8.51 -5.87 -7.26
CA LEU A 164 9.49 -6.74 -7.93
C LEU A 164 10.85 -6.76 -7.21
N VAL A 165 11.34 -5.59 -6.78
CA VAL A 165 12.60 -5.48 -6.04
C VAL A 165 12.50 -6.18 -4.70
N LEU A 166 11.44 -5.90 -3.93
CA LEU A 166 11.19 -6.53 -2.63
C LEU A 166 11.09 -8.05 -2.74
N TYR A 167 10.35 -8.56 -3.73
CA TYR A 167 10.19 -10.00 -3.94
C TYR A 167 11.54 -10.65 -4.27
N ARG A 168 12.28 -10.08 -5.23
CA ARG A 168 13.61 -10.56 -5.62
C ARG A 168 14.58 -10.56 -4.44
N GLU A 169 14.58 -9.50 -3.63
CA GLU A 169 15.46 -9.42 -2.46
C GLU A 169 15.11 -10.50 -1.44
N ARG A 170 13.83 -10.59 -1.06
CA ARG A 170 13.39 -11.55 -0.04
C ARG A 170 13.57 -13.00 -0.48
N ILE A 171 13.29 -13.37 -1.72
CA ILE A 171 13.47 -14.75 -2.20
C ILE A 171 14.96 -15.15 -2.26
N ASN A 172 15.86 -14.18 -2.41
CA ASN A 172 17.30 -14.39 -2.34
C ASN A 172 17.86 -14.31 -0.91
N GLY A 173 16.99 -14.36 0.10
CA GLY A 173 17.39 -14.40 1.51
C GLY A 173 17.86 -13.06 2.08
N VAL A 174 17.62 -11.93 1.40
CA VAL A 174 17.85 -10.61 1.99
C VAL A 174 16.83 -10.40 3.10
N ALA A 175 17.33 -10.19 4.32
CA ALA A 175 16.48 -9.93 5.47
C ALA A 175 15.60 -8.69 5.22
N TRP A 176 14.30 -8.85 5.49
CA TRP A 176 13.32 -7.78 5.42
C TRP A 176 12.57 -7.67 6.76
N PRO A 177 12.39 -6.46 7.34
CA PRO A 177 12.84 -5.16 6.84
C PRO A 177 14.37 -5.09 6.78
N ARG A 178 14.90 -4.37 5.78
CA ARG A 178 16.35 -4.27 5.58
C ARG A 178 16.98 -3.75 6.87
N PRO A 179 18.07 -4.37 7.36
CA PRO A 179 18.87 -3.77 8.42
C PRO A 179 19.22 -2.35 7.99
N GLU A 180 19.06 -1.36 8.88
CA GLU A 180 19.55 -0.03 8.56
C GLU A 180 20.99 -0.14 8.10
N GLN A 181 21.27 0.33 6.88
CA GLN A 181 22.64 0.58 6.52
C GLN A 181 23.03 1.75 7.41
N GLY A 182 23.71 1.45 8.52
CA GLY A 182 24.35 2.47 9.36
C GLY A 182 25.01 3.48 8.45
N PRO A 183 24.98 4.78 8.82
CA PRO A 183 25.10 5.89 7.88
C PRO A 183 26.06 5.52 6.78
N SER A 184 25.53 5.39 5.55
CA SER A 184 26.37 5.27 4.36
C SER A 184 27.51 6.23 4.60
N LYS A 185 28.77 5.74 4.56
CA LYS A 185 29.92 6.63 4.53
C LYS A 185 29.71 7.47 3.29
N SER A 186 28.95 8.54 3.44
CA SER A 186 28.82 9.58 2.48
C SER A 186 30.25 10.03 2.37
N THR A 187 30.88 9.68 1.25
CA THR A 187 31.84 10.58 0.66
C THR A 187 31.16 11.93 0.77
N PRO A 188 31.71 12.88 1.55
CA PRO A 188 31.06 14.17 1.73
C PRO A 188 30.72 14.67 0.33
N LEU A 189 29.45 15.02 0.11
CA LEU A 189 29.13 15.92 -0.99
C LEU A 189 30.16 17.05 -0.88
N PRO A 190 30.94 17.35 -1.94
CA PRO A 190 31.91 18.42 -1.87
C PRO A 190 31.17 19.64 -1.32
N ALA A 191 31.71 20.20 -0.25
CA ALA A 191 31.11 21.32 0.45
C ALA A 191 30.64 22.33 -0.59
N ALA A 192 29.39 22.79 -0.46
CA ALA A 192 28.87 23.90 -1.24
C ALA A 192 29.62 25.19 -0.84
N SER A 193 30.89 25.28 -1.23
CA SER A 193 31.71 26.47 -1.23
C SER A 193 31.85 26.91 -2.67
N THR A 194 30.75 27.45 -3.20
CA THR A 194 30.80 28.51 -4.22
C THR A 194 29.43 29.18 -4.30
N LEU A 195 29.05 29.88 -3.22
CA LEU A 195 28.34 31.14 -3.42
C LEU A 195 29.34 32.13 -4.02
N THR A 196 29.56 32.02 -5.33
CA THR A 196 30.25 33.07 -6.08
C THR A 196 29.29 34.25 -6.17
N LYS A 197 29.54 35.20 -5.28
CA LYS A 197 29.20 36.62 -5.35
C LYS A 197 28.83 37.05 -6.77
N ILE A 198 27.54 37.28 -7.03
CA ILE A 198 27.09 38.03 -8.19
C ILE A 198 27.71 39.42 -8.02
N GLN A 199 28.65 39.73 -8.90
CA GLN A 199 29.38 40.98 -8.93
C GLN A 199 28.51 42.01 -9.66
N GLU A 200 28.07 43.03 -8.92
CA GLU A 200 27.42 44.22 -9.48
C GLU A 200 28.30 44.84 -10.58
N GLN A 201 27.77 44.98 -11.79
CA GLN A 201 28.32 45.90 -12.79
C GLN A 201 27.74 47.30 -12.56
N PRO A 202 28.56 48.37 -12.64
CA PRO A 202 28.07 49.72 -12.42
C PRO A 202 27.32 50.26 -13.64
N ALA A 203 26.32 51.08 -13.33
CA ALA A 203 25.54 51.87 -14.28
C ALA A 203 26.36 52.97 -14.96
N GLY A 204 26.01 53.28 -16.22
CA GLY A 204 26.28 54.59 -16.81
C GLY A 204 26.55 54.60 -18.31
N SER A 205 25.49 54.66 -19.13
CA SER A 205 25.23 55.75 -20.11
C SER A 205 23.94 55.49 -20.90
N GLU A 206 22.95 56.35 -20.62
CA GLU A 206 21.61 56.51 -21.21
C GLU A 206 21.62 57.23 -22.59
N PRO A 207 20.48 57.63 -23.19
CA PRO A 207 19.19 56.94 -23.41
C PRO A 207 18.65 57.12 -24.86
N ALA A 208 17.66 56.32 -25.27
CA ALA A 208 16.73 56.71 -26.35
C ALA A 208 15.33 56.07 -26.16
N THR A 209 14.52 56.78 -25.38
CA THR A 209 13.11 57.18 -25.60
C THR A 209 12.04 56.23 -26.19
N MET A 210 10.83 56.36 -25.57
CA MET A 210 9.45 56.03 -26.00
C MET A 210 8.98 54.60 -25.71
N THR A 211 7.81 54.27 -25.14
CA THR A 211 6.70 54.89 -24.39
C THR A 211 5.84 53.71 -23.90
N PRO A 212 4.99 53.82 -22.86
CA PRO A 212 4.34 52.69 -22.24
C PRO A 212 2.90 52.49 -22.75
N GLU A 213 2.65 51.41 -23.50
CA GLU A 213 1.30 50.89 -23.68
C GLU A 213 1.35 49.43 -24.14
N GLN A 214 1.01 48.51 -23.22
CA GLN A 214 0.10 47.37 -23.43
C GLN A 214 0.17 46.43 -22.21
N SER A 215 -0.64 46.77 -21.21
CA SER A 215 -1.19 45.82 -20.27
C SER A 215 -2.26 45.00 -21.01
N LEU A 216 -2.15 43.67 -20.99
CA LEU A 216 -3.23 42.76 -21.37
C LEU A 216 -3.46 41.78 -20.22
N GLU A 217 -4.15 42.31 -19.21
CA GLU A 217 -5.41 41.81 -18.65
C GLU A 217 -5.67 40.30 -18.71
N ALA A 218 -5.76 39.69 -17.52
CA ALA A 218 -6.20 38.32 -17.31
C ALA A 218 -7.70 38.18 -17.61
N LYS A 219 -8.05 37.22 -18.49
CA LYS A 219 -9.45 36.85 -18.77
C LYS A 219 -10.09 36.10 -17.59
N PRO A 220 -11.36 36.39 -17.20
CA PRO A 220 -12.08 35.58 -16.22
C PRO A 220 -12.58 34.25 -16.83
N LEU A 221 -12.69 33.22 -15.99
CA LEU A 221 -13.36 31.96 -16.32
C LEU A 221 -14.88 32.18 -16.55
N PRO A 222 -15.53 31.43 -17.45
CA PRO A 222 -16.96 31.56 -17.69
C PRO A 222 -17.79 30.96 -16.54
N GLU A 223 -18.83 31.71 -16.20
CA GLU A 223 -19.87 31.43 -15.22
C GLU A 223 -20.73 30.22 -15.63
N LYS A 224 -20.76 29.17 -14.81
CA LYS A 224 -21.76 28.10 -14.95
C LYS A 224 -23.08 28.60 -14.39
N THR A 225 -24.03 28.83 -15.29
CA THR A 225 -25.42 29.16 -15.01
C THR A 225 -26.07 28.06 -14.16
N ALA A 226 -26.59 28.45 -13.00
CA ALA A 226 -27.43 27.61 -12.17
C ALA A 226 -28.73 27.28 -12.92
N THR A 227 -28.97 25.99 -13.16
CA THR A 227 -30.30 25.49 -13.52
C THR A 227 -31.00 25.03 -12.23
N LYS A 228 -32.20 25.55 -12.03
CA LYS A 228 -33.09 25.32 -10.91
C LYS A 228 -33.47 23.83 -10.81
N PRO A 229 -33.49 23.19 -9.62
CA PRO A 229 -34.09 21.87 -9.51
C PRO A 229 -35.60 21.96 -9.71
N ALA A 230 -36.13 21.09 -10.56
CA ALA A 230 -37.56 20.82 -10.63
C ALA A 230 -37.97 19.98 -9.40
N ASP A 231 -39.12 20.31 -8.84
CA ASP A 231 -39.84 19.55 -7.81
C ASP A 231 -39.93 18.07 -8.18
N VAL A 232 -39.36 17.19 -7.34
CA VAL A 232 -39.83 15.80 -7.23
C VAL A 232 -39.82 15.44 -5.74
N ALA A 233 -41.00 15.05 -5.29
CA ALA A 233 -41.39 14.82 -3.91
C ALA A 233 -40.52 13.80 -3.16
N GLU A 234 -40.31 14.12 -1.89
CA GLU A 234 -39.76 13.28 -0.83
C GLU A 234 -40.69 12.06 -0.60
N GLN A 235 -40.18 10.86 -0.82
CA GLN A 235 -40.75 9.63 -0.26
C GLN A 235 -39.68 8.93 0.58
N ALA A 236 -39.89 8.98 1.89
CA ALA A 236 -39.20 8.15 2.86
C ALA A 236 -39.52 6.68 2.61
N ILE A 237 -38.49 5.83 2.53
CA ILE A 237 -38.63 4.38 2.67
C ILE A 237 -37.77 3.89 3.83
N ASP A 238 -38.44 3.68 4.95
CA ASP A 238 -38.01 2.81 6.03
C ASP A 238 -38.04 1.36 5.51
N GLY A 239 -36.92 0.64 5.57
CA GLY A 239 -36.83 -0.69 4.97
C GLY A 239 -35.55 -1.45 5.32
N LYS A 240 -35.67 -2.38 6.27
CA LYS A 240 -34.68 -3.45 6.53
C LYS A 240 -34.30 -4.14 5.22
N ILE A 241 -33.01 -4.18 4.88
CA ILE A 241 -32.49 -5.07 3.85
C ILE A 241 -32.26 -6.44 4.49
N SER A 242 -33.17 -7.37 4.24
CA SER A 242 -32.97 -8.80 4.44
C SER A 242 -32.25 -9.39 3.22
N ILE A 243 -31.10 -10.02 3.45
CA ILE A 243 -30.36 -10.75 2.42
C ILE A 243 -30.98 -12.15 2.34
N SER A 244 -31.72 -12.44 1.28
CA SER A 244 -32.15 -13.81 0.95
C SER A 244 -31.03 -14.51 0.19
N ILE A 245 -30.44 -15.54 0.79
CA ILE A 245 -29.51 -16.45 0.13
C ILE A 245 -30.36 -17.49 -0.60
N ASP A 246 -30.15 -17.65 -1.90
CA ASP A 246 -30.77 -18.72 -2.68
C ASP A 246 -30.12 -20.06 -2.31
N GLU A 247 -30.83 -20.90 -1.55
CA GLU A 247 -30.35 -22.20 -1.07
C GLU A 247 -30.22 -23.27 -2.17
N THR A 248 -30.52 -22.95 -3.43
CA THR A 248 -30.44 -23.92 -4.54
C THR A 248 -29.02 -24.13 -5.11
N GLU A 249 -28.04 -23.28 -4.77
CA GLU A 249 -26.63 -23.50 -5.15
C GLU A 249 -25.84 -24.39 -4.17
N LEU A 250 -26.37 -24.73 -2.99
CA LEU A 250 -25.70 -25.63 -2.04
C LEU A 250 -25.91 -27.14 -2.32
N SER A 251 -26.67 -27.51 -3.36
CA SER A 251 -27.04 -28.92 -3.63
C SER A 251 -26.15 -29.65 -4.65
N ARG A 252 -25.03 -29.07 -5.12
CA ARG A 252 -24.11 -29.83 -5.98
C ARG A 252 -23.26 -30.79 -5.14
N LYS A 253 -23.63 -32.07 -5.17
CA LYS A 253 -22.94 -33.17 -4.49
C LYS A 253 -21.44 -33.18 -4.81
N PRO A 254 -20.54 -33.29 -3.82
CA PRO A 254 -19.12 -33.48 -4.07
C PRO A 254 -18.86 -34.87 -4.70
N VAL A 255 -18.00 -34.89 -5.72
CA VAL A 255 -17.43 -36.12 -6.29
C VAL A 255 -16.59 -36.80 -5.22
N ALA A 256 -16.90 -38.07 -4.93
CA ALA A 256 -16.26 -38.84 -3.87
C ALA A 256 -14.76 -39.07 -4.16
N THR A 257 -13.90 -38.50 -3.33
CA THR A 257 -12.50 -38.94 -3.16
C THR A 257 -12.41 -39.73 -1.85
N LYS A 258 -11.70 -40.86 -1.87
CA LYS A 258 -11.58 -41.79 -0.74
C LYS A 258 -10.93 -41.09 0.48
N PRO A 259 -11.37 -41.37 1.71
CA PRO A 259 -10.75 -40.82 2.91
C PRO A 259 -9.37 -41.45 3.14
N VAL A 260 -8.40 -40.61 3.48
CA VAL A 260 -7.09 -41.01 4.02
C VAL A 260 -7.27 -41.18 5.53
N GLU A 261 -7.17 -42.42 6.02
CA GLU A 261 -7.06 -42.70 7.45
C GLU A 261 -5.68 -42.28 7.95
N ILE A 262 -5.62 -41.33 8.88
CA ILE A 262 -4.43 -41.06 9.68
C ILE A 262 -4.61 -41.83 10.99
N LEU A 263 -3.91 -42.96 11.11
CA LEU A 263 -3.79 -43.73 12.34
C LEU A 263 -2.82 -42.99 13.29
N ILE A 264 -3.35 -42.47 14.39
CA ILE A 264 -2.56 -42.05 15.55
C ILE A 264 -2.70 -43.17 16.60
N ALA A 265 -1.61 -43.89 16.86
CA ALA A 265 -1.51 -44.84 17.96
C ALA A 265 -1.23 -44.10 19.28
N PRO A 266 -1.84 -44.50 20.42
CA PRO A 266 -1.44 -44.07 21.76
C PRO A 266 -0.41 -45.04 22.37
N GLU A 267 0.06 -44.73 23.60
CA GLU A 267 1.10 -45.40 24.42
C GLU A 267 2.49 -44.72 24.29
N ASP A 268 3.26 -44.39 25.33
CA ASP A 268 3.19 -44.48 26.80
C ASP A 268 4.29 -43.53 27.33
N ALA A 269 3.96 -42.60 28.23
CA ALA A 269 4.24 -42.66 29.67
C ALA A 269 5.57 -42.00 30.16
N THR A 270 5.37 -41.19 31.20
CA THR A 270 6.22 -41.02 32.40
C THR A 270 7.12 -39.78 32.51
N ILE A 271 6.70 -38.91 33.43
CA ILE A 271 7.48 -37.90 34.17
C ILE A 271 8.54 -38.58 35.03
N ILE A 272 9.79 -38.11 35.05
CA ILE A 272 10.69 -38.31 36.21
C ILE A 272 11.52 -37.05 36.50
N LYS A 273 11.19 -36.45 37.66
CA LYS A 273 11.89 -35.50 38.56
C LYS A 273 12.42 -34.17 38.01
#